data_AF-A0A7C2HSF0-F1
#
_entry.id   AF-A0A7C2HSF0-F1
#
_cell.length_a   1.000
_cell.length_b   1.000
_cell.length_c   1.000
_cell.angle_alpha   90.00
_cell.angle_beta   90.00
_cell.angle_gamma   90.00
#
_symmetry.space_group_name_H-M   'P 1'
#
loop_
_entity.id
_entity.type
_entity.pdbx_description
1 polymer ?
#
loop_
_entity_poly.entity_id
_entity_poly.type
_entity_poly.pdbx_seq_one_letter_code
_entity_poly.pdbx_strand_id
1 'polypeptide(L)' 'MQLNIYVPEERADLLKRLEEVSRRSGRRKNELVLAALETYLRTEGAMLPRFRLGRVRPFRRADLYDRRGR' A
#
# COMPACT_ATOMS: atom_id res chain seq x y z
N MET A 1 12.50 -13.00 8.75
CA MET A 1 12.00 -13.63 7.51
C MET A 1 12.87 -13.16 6.36
N GLN A 2 13.14 -14.00 5.35
CA GLN A 2 13.96 -13.64 4.20
C GLN A 2 13.10 -13.68 2.93
N LEU A 3 13.19 -12.63 2.10
CA LEU A 3 12.53 -12.53 0.80
C LEU A 3 13.62 -12.56 -0.29
N ASN A 4 13.52 -13.51 -1.21
CA ASN A 4 14.38 -13.56 -2.39
C ASN A 4 13.60 -12.99 -3.58
N ILE A 5 14.14 -11.97 -4.23
CA ILE A 5 13.51 -11.31 -5.37
C ILE A 5 14.22 -11.78 -6.63
N TYR A 6 13.49 -12.49 -7.50
CA TYR A 6 13.97 -12.80 -8.84
C TYR A 6 13.84 -11.56 -9.73
N VAL A 7 14.94 -11.17 -10.38
CA VAL A 7 14.94 -10.11 -11.38
C VAL A 7 15.24 -10.76 -12.73
N PRO A 8 14.30 -10.73 -13.68
CA PRO A 8 14.49 -11.37 -14.98
C PRO A 8 15.54 -10.62 -15.81
N GLU A 9 16.17 -11.29 -16.76
CA GLU A 9 17.34 -10.78 -17.49
C GLU A 9 17.04 -9.49 -18.27
N GLU A 10 15.84 -9.34 -18.80
CA GLU A 10 15.38 -8.13 -19.48
C GLU A 10 15.33 -6.90 -18.56
N ARG A 11 15.44 -7.10 -17.24
CA ARG A 11 15.52 -6.03 -16.23
C ARG A 11 16.92 -5.90 -15.62
N ALA A 12 17.96 -6.43 -16.25
CA ALA A 12 19.34 -6.31 -15.74
C ALA A 12 19.77 -4.85 -15.50
N ASP A 13 19.28 -3.90 -16.31
CA ASP A 13 19.58 -2.48 -16.13
C ASP A 13 18.99 -1.90 -14.83
N LEU A 14 17.95 -2.50 -14.27
CA LEU A 14 17.42 -2.12 -12.96
C LEU A 14 18.43 -2.41 -11.84
N LEU A 15 19.13 -3.55 -11.92
CA LEU A 15 20.18 -3.89 -10.96
C LEU A 15 21.38 -2.97 -11.09
N LYS A 16 21.76 -2.58 -12.31
CA LYS A 16 22.83 -1.58 -12.55
C LYS A 16 22.47 -0.23 -11.94
N ARG A 17 21.25 0.26 -12.15
CA ARG A 17 20.77 1.52 -11.55
C ARG A 17 20.74 1.44 -10.03
N LEU A 18 20.30 0.31 -9.46
CA LEU A 18 20.32 0.10 -8.01
C LEU A 18 21.75 0.14 -7.44
N GLU A 19 22.71 -0.47 -8.13
CA GLU A 19 24.13 -0.40 -7.78
C GLU A 19 24.65 1.05 -7.81
N GLU A 20 24.36 1.79 -8.88
CA GLU A 20 24.77 3.20 -8.99
C GLU A 20 24.19 4.07 -7.88
N VAL A 21 22.90 3.92 -7.57
CA VAL A 21 22.25 4.65 -6.49
C VAL A 21 22.83 4.26 -5.13
N SER A 22 23.13 2.97 -4.92
CA SER A 22 23.79 2.49 -3.70
C SER A 22 25.16 3.16 -3.51
N ARG A 23 25.98 3.21 -4.57
CA ARG A 23 27.30 3.88 -4.53
C ARG A 23 27.18 5.38 -4.26
N ARG A 24 26.25 6.06 -4.94
CA ARG A 24 26.07 7.52 -4.80
C ARG A 24 25.53 7.92 -3.43
N SER A 25 24.62 7.13 -2.88
CA SER A 25 23.98 7.43 -1.59
C SER A 25 24.74 6.88 -0.39
N GLY A 26 25.71 5.98 -0.60
CA GLY A 26 26.39 5.25 0.47
C GLY A 26 25.51 4.22 1.18
N ARG A 27 24.24 4.07 0.77
CA ARG A 27 23.27 3.15 1.37
C ARG A 27 23.40 1.76 0.77
N ARG A 28 23.10 0.74 1.55
CA ARG A 28 23.10 -0.65 1.05
C ARG A 28 21.92 -0.87 0.12
N LYS A 29 22.09 -1.70 -0.92
CA LYS A 29 21.00 -2.07 -1.86
C LYS A 29 19.73 -2.53 -1.13
N ASN A 30 19.88 -3.35 -0.09
CA ASN A 30 18.75 -3.85 0.68
C ASN A 30 17.95 -2.71 1.33
N GLU A 31 18.63 -1.69 1.87
CA GLU A 31 17.96 -0.53 2.49
C GLU A 31 17.20 0.29 1.45
N LEU A 32 17.76 0.44 0.25
CA LEU A 32 17.10 1.13 -0.86
C LEU A 32 15.86 0.36 -1.33
N VAL A 33 15.94 -0.97 -1.45
CA VAL A 33 14.82 -1.82 -1.82
C VAL A 33 13.72 -1.76 -0.77
N LEU A 34 14.06 -1.85 0.52
CA LEU A 34 13.08 -1.73 1.60
C LEU A 34 12.40 -0.36 1.63
N ALA A 35 13.16 0.73 1.45
CA ALA A 35 12.59 2.08 1.39
C ALA A 35 11.66 2.27 0.18
N ALA A 36 12.01 1.68 -0.97
CA ALA A 36 11.17 1.70 -2.16
C ALA A 36 9.87 0.91 -1.94
N LEU A 37 9.95 -0.28 -1.32
CA LEU A 37 8.79 -1.08 -0.96
C LEU A 37 7.88 -0.36 0.04
N GLU A 38 8.45 0.27 1.08
CA GLU A 38 7.68 1.05 2.05
C GLU A 38 6.96 2.21 1.37
N THR A 39 7.65 2.95 0.50
CA THR A 39 7.05 4.06 -0.25
C THR A 39 5.92 3.55 -1.14
N TYR A 40 6.17 2.49 -1.91
CA TYR A 40 5.17 1.88 -2.79
C TYR A 40 3.94 1.41 -2.01
N LEU A 41 4.14 0.69 -0.89
CA LEU A 41 3.04 0.21 -0.06
C LEU A 41 2.30 1.32 0.67
N ARG A 42 2.93 2.46 0.98
CA ARG A 42 2.22 3.64 1.49
C ARG A 42 1.37 4.30 0.40
N THR A 43 1.86 4.34 -0.83
CA THR A 43 1.13 4.89 -1.97
C THR A 43 -0.03 3.99 -2.38
N GLU A 44 0.17 2.68 -2.49
CA GLU A 44 -0.85 1.70 -2.87
C GLU A 44 -1.77 1.30 -1.72
N GLY A 45 -1.24 1.22 -0.50
CA GLY A 45 -1.98 0.94 0.73
C GLY A 45 -2.92 2.08 1.16
N ALA A 46 -2.86 3.23 0.48
CA ALA A 46 -3.90 4.26 0.53
C ALA A 46 -5.20 3.85 -0.19
N MET A 47 -5.33 2.60 -0.66
CA MET A 47 -6.65 2.01 -0.88
C MET A 47 -7.37 1.84 0.47
N LEU A 48 -8.04 2.90 0.92
CA LEU A 48 -9.10 2.79 1.93
C LEU A 48 -10.03 1.65 1.49
N PRO A 49 -10.29 0.64 2.34
CA PRO A 49 -11.26 -0.39 1.98
C PRO A 49 -12.59 0.32 1.69
N ARG A 50 -13.12 0.12 0.48
CA ARG A 50 -14.51 0.48 0.17
C ARG A 50 -15.40 -0.35 1.08
N PHE A 51 -15.74 0.20 2.25
CA PHE A 51 -16.77 -0.39 3.09
C PHE A 51 -18.07 -0.40 2.29
N ARG A 52 -18.48 -1.58 1.84
CA ARG A 52 -19.82 -1.79 1.29
C ARG A 52 -20.75 -1.83 2.50
N LEU A 53 -21.57 -0.79 2.67
CA LEU A 53 -22.60 -0.71 3.72
C LEU A 53 -23.73 -1.75 3.58
N GLY A 54 -23.53 -2.80 2.78
CA GLY A 54 -24.57 -3.77 2.42
C GLY A 54 -25.77 -3.11 1.74
N ARG A 55 -26.92 -3.79 1.75
CA ARG A 55 -28.21 -3.15 1.41
C ARG A 55 -28.55 -2.14 2.50
N VAL A 56 -28.25 -0.87 2.25
CA VAL A 56 -28.74 0.23 3.08
C VAL A 56 -30.25 0.31 2.86
N ARG A 57 -31.05 -0.03 3.87
CA ARG A 57 -32.49 0.24 3.83
C ARG A 57 -32.67 1.76 3.81
N PRO A 58 -33.60 2.31 3.01
CA PRO A 58 -33.93 3.72 3.08
C PRO A 58 -34.51 3.99 4.47
N PHE A 59 -33.67 4.54 5.36
CA PHE A 59 -34.05 4.92 6.70
C PHE A 59 -34.34 6.42 6.69
N ARG A 60 -35.54 6.82 7.11
CA ARG A 60 -35.88 8.23 7.23
C ARG A 60 -35.37 8.73 8.57
N ARG A 61 -34.98 10.00 8.64
CA ARG A 61 -34.45 10.61 9.86
C ARG A 61 -35.42 10.49 11.06
N ALA A 62 -36.73 10.42 10.79
CA ALA A 62 -37.77 10.23 11.80
C ALA A 62 -37.66 8.87 12.52
N ASP A 63 -37.26 7.81 11.82
CA ASP A 63 -37.16 6.45 12.36
C ASP A 63 -36.08 6.34 13.47
N LEU A 64 -35.13 7.28 13.51
CA LEU A 64 -34.05 7.36 14.51
C LEU A 64 -34.54 7.89 15.85
N TYR A 65 -35.61 8.69 15.84
CA TYR A 65 -36.17 9.33 17.03
C TYR A 65 -37.42 8.62 17.55
N ASP A 66 -38.02 7.72 16.77
CA ASP A 66 -39.27 7.02 17.13
C ASP A 66 -39.08 5.95 18.23
N ARG A 67 -37.82 5.59 18.55
CA ARG A 67 -37.48 4.61 19.61
C ARG A 67 -37.36 5.19 21.03
N ARG A 68 -37.86 6.39 21.28
CA ARG A 68 -38.07 6.91 22.64
C ARG A 68 -39.50 7.43 22.78
N GLY A 69 -40.46 6.52 22.73
CA GLY A 69 -41.87 6.90 22.77
C GLY A 69 -42.88 5.76 22.91
N ARG A 70 -42.54 4.66 23.60
CA ARG A 70 -43.49 3.85 24.40
C ARG A 70 -42.78 2.72 25.11
#